data_AF-A0A8J3YW86-F1
#
_entry.id   AF-A0A8J3YW86-F1
#
_cell.length_a   1.000
_cell.length_b   1.000
_cell.length_c   1.000
_cell.angle_alpha   90.00
_cell.angle_beta   90.00
_cell.angle_gamma   90.00
#
_symmetry.space_group_name_H-M   'P 1'
#
loop_
_entity.id
_entity.type
_entity.pdbx_description
1 polymer ?
#
loop_
_entity_poly.entity_id
_entity_poly.type
_entity_poly.pdbx_seq_one_letter_code
_entity_poly.pdbx_strand_id
1 'polypeptide(L)'
;MPKIDDPSGPFDDATVIEVDATSIDGFAGTIEGQVTANYIPYAARIVPSYELGARFGFANRSAEVKAARDRHTDCLRGAIDQLRGFAEASQALVAAARFVAEKYRDSDAFSAATVDEVAQELNAAMRTVQKQRGDAV
;
A
#
# COMPACT_ATOMS: atom_id res chain seq x y z
N MET A 1 -21.05 -24.62 15.13
CA MET A 1 -19.57 -24.62 15.25
C MET A 1 -19.00 -24.23 13.91
N PRO A 2 -18.06 -23.26 13.83
CA PRO A 2 -17.42 -22.93 12.57
C PRO A 2 -16.57 -24.12 12.13
N LYS A 3 -16.65 -24.46 10.84
CA LYS A 3 -15.88 -25.54 10.23
C LYS A 3 -14.42 -25.07 10.19
N ILE A 4 -13.55 -25.79 10.88
CA ILE A 4 -12.10 -25.60 10.73
C ILE A 4 -11.78 -26.22 9.36
N ASP A 5 -11.30 -25.40 8.44
CA ASP A 5 -10.82 -25.88 7.14
C ASP A 5 -9.65 -26.84 7.38
N ASP A 6 -9.86 -28.08 6.96
CA ASP A 6 -8.86 -29.14 6.94
C ASP A 6 -7.85 -28.83 5.82
N PRO A 7 -6.56 -28.57 6.13
CA PRO A 7 -5.56 -28.19 5.13
C PRO A 7 -5.08 -29.34 4.25
N SER A 8 -5.72 -30.53 4.31
CA SER A 8 -5.27 -31.74 3.60
C SER A 8 -6.16 -32.18 2.42
N GLY A 9 -7.19 -31.41 2.06
CA GLY A 9 -7.96 -31.64 0.82
C GLY A 9 -7.15 -31.36 -0.45
N PRO A 10 -7.44 -32.03 -1.59
CA PRO A 10 -6.78 -31.73 -2.85
C PRO A 10 -7.05 -30.26 -3.20
N PHE A 11 -5.98 -29.50 -3.44
CA PHE A 11 -6.03 -28.10 -3.85
C PHE A 11 -6.62 -27.96 -5.27
N ASP A 12 -7.87 -28.36 -5.46
CA ASP A 12 -8.64 -27.98 -6.64
C ASP A 12 -9.02 -26.51 -6.47
N ASP A 13 -8.46 -25.67 -7.34
CA ASP A 13 -8.62 -24.21 -7.41
C ASP A 13 -7.84 -23.38 -6.37
N ALA A 14 -6.54 -23.66 -6.21
CA ALA A 14 -5.62 -22.56 -5.88
C ALA A 14 -5.64 -21.56 -7.05
N THR A 15 -6.55 -20.59 -7.01
CA THR A 15 -6.52 -19.43 -7.92
C THR A 15 -5.11 -18.87 -7.90
N VAL A 16 -4.38 -19.03 -9.00
CA VAL A 16 -3.04 -18.47 -9.14
C VAL A 16 -3.22 -16.95 -9.14
N ILE A 17 -2.88 -16.32 -8.01
CA ILE A 17 -2.86 -14.88 -7.89
C ILE A 17 -1.52 -14.42 -8.44
N GLU A 18 -1.50 -14.05 -9.72
CA GLU A 18 -0.34 -13.40 -10.32
C GLU A 18 -0.30 -11.94 -9.85
N VAL A 19 0.75 -11.57 -9.12
CA VAL A 19 0.94 -10.21 -8.61
C VAL A 19 2.18 -9.59 -9.21
N ASP A 20 1.97 -8.54 -10.01
CA ASP A 20 3.07 -7.68 -10.46
C ASP A 20 3.50 -6.73 -9.34
N ALA A 21 4.46 -7.18 -8.53
CA ALA A 21 5.05 -6.38 -7.45
C ALA A 21 5.72 -5.10 -7.95
N THR A 22 6.18 -5.06 -9.22
CA THR A 22 6.78 -3.85 -9.82
C THR A 22 5.71 -2.79 -10.07
N SER A 23 4.55 -3.20 -10.59
CA SER A 23 3.42 -2.28 -10.78
C SER A 23 2.88 -1.73 -9.45
N ILE A 24 2.84 -2.55 -8.39
CA ILE A 24 2.43 -2.08 -7.05
C ILE A 24 3.42 -1.05 -6.50
N ASP A 25 4.72 -1.28 -6.64
CA ASP A 25 5.74 -0.34 -6.18
C ASP A 25 5.73 0.96 -6.99
N GLY A 26 5.54 0.86 -8.32
CA GLY A 26 5.37 2.02 -9.21
C GLY A 26 4.13 2.86 -8.88
N PHE A 27 3.01 2.22 -8.53
CA PHE A 27 1.81 2.89 -8.02
C PHE A 27 2.09 3.63 -6.71
N ALA A 28 2.76 2.97 -5.75
CA ALA A 28 3.14 3.57 -4.47
C ALA A 28 4.04 4.80 -4.69
N GLY A 29 5.04 4.69 -5.57
CA GLY A 29 5.91 5.81 -5.94
C GLY A 29 5.15 6.96 -6.61
N THR A 30 4.13 6.66 -7.43
CA THR A 30 3.28 7.68 -8.07
C THR A 30 2.48 8.48 -7.03
N ILE A 31 1.86 7.79 -6.06
CA ILE A 31 1.13 8.45 -4.97
C ILE A 31 2.08 9.29 -4.12
N GLU A 32 3.20 8.72 -3.68
CA GLU A 32 4.18 9.43 -2.87
C GLU A 32 4.71 10.68 -3.58
N GLY A 33 4.99 10.57 -4.89
CA GLY A 33 5.39 11.68 -5.74
C GLY A 33 4.32 12.77 -5.83
N GLN A 34 3.04 12.40 -6.03
CA GLN A 34 1.93 13.34 -6.09
C GLN A 34 1.71 14.06 -4.75
N VAL A 35 1.77 13.32 -3.63
CA VAL A 35 1.59 13.89 -2.30
C VAL A 35 2.72 14.87 -1.98
N THR A 36 3.96 14.49 -2.27
CA THR A 36 5.15 15.29 -1.97
C THR A 36 5.26 16.52 -2.86
N ALA A 37 5.07 16.37 -4.17
CA ALA A 37 5.27 17.44 -5.13
C ALA A 37 4.09 18.42 -5.19
N ASN A 38 2.87 17.93 -5.01
CA ASN A 38 1.67 18.76 -5.19
C ASN A 38 0.95 18.97 -3.85
N TYR A 39 0.52 17.90 -3.20
CA TYR A 39 -0.42 18.00 -2.09
C TYR A 39 0.13 18.77 -0.88
N ILE A 40 1.29 18.35 -0.37
CA ILE A 40 1.92 18.93 0.83
C ILE A 40 2.19 20.44 0.63
N PRO A 41 2.81 20.89 -0.48
CA PRO A 41 3.01 22.32 -0.73
C PRO A 41 1.70 23.13 -0.79
N TYR A 42 0.66 22.60 -1.46
CA TYR A 42 -0.64 23.28 -1.53
C TYR A 42 -1.32 23.37 -0.16
N ALA A 43 -1.30 22.28 0.61
CA ALA A 43 -1.84 22.26 1.97
C ALA A 43 -1.09 23.26 2.87
N ALA A 44 0.25 23.28 2.82
CA ALA A 44 1.07 24.22 3.58
C ALA A 44 0.76 25.69 3.24
N ARG A 45 0.34 25.98 2.00
CA ARG A 45 -0.06 27.34 1.59
C ARG A 45 -1.44 27.74 2.12
N ILE A 46 -2.40 26.81 2.18
CA ILE A 46 -3.81 27.13 2.46
C ILE A 46 -4.14 27.01 3.94
N VAL A 47 -3.58 26.01 4.64
CA VAL A 47 -3.86 25.74 6.06
C VAL A 47 -3.66 26.98 6.95
N PRO A 48 -2.56 27.76 6.84
CA PRO A 48 -2.38 28.95 7.66
C PRO A 48 -3.50 29.99 7.46
N SER A 49 -4.08 30.07 6.26
CA SER A 49 -5.19 30.99 5.99
C SER A 49 -6.48 30.54 6.67
N TYR A 50 -6.70 29.23 6.78
CA TYR A 50 -7.89 28.66 7.43
C TYR A 50 -7.76 28.71 8.96
N GLU A 51 -6.54 28.60 9.49
CA GLU A 51 -6.25 28.71 10.94
C GLU A 51 -6.58 30.09 11.51
N LEU A 52 -6.62 31.13 10.66
CA LEU A 52 -7.06 32.48 11.05
C LEU A 52 -8.56 32.55 11.41
N GLY A 53 -9.35 31.54 11.05
CA GLY A 53 -10.79 31.49 11.32
C GLY A 53 -11.61 32.55 10.57
N ALA A 54 -12.82 32.80 11.06
CA ALA A 54 -13.71 33.81 10.48
C ALA A 54 -13.10 35.23 10.59
N ARG A 55 -13.00 35.95 9.46
CA ARG A 55 -12.44 37.31 9.40
C ARG A 55 -13.48 38.44 9.27
N PHE A 56 -14.76 38.14 9.50
CA PHE A 56 -15.87 39.07 9.30
C PHE A 56 -16.62 39.37 10.60
N GLY A 57 -17.39 40.46 10.63
CA GLY A 57 -18.44 40.66 11.65
C GLY A 57 -17.96 40.90 13.09
N PHE A 58 -16.69 41.27 13.33
CA PHE A 58 -16.14 41.47 14.68
C PHE A 58 -16.76 42.66 15.44
N ALA A 59 -17.12 43.73 14.74
CA ALA A 59 -17.75 44.91 15.34
C ALA A 59 -19.26 44.73 15.58
N ASN A 60 -19.86 43.65 15.09
CA ASN A 60 -21.29 43.41 15.19
C ASN A 60 -21.62 42.61 16.47
N ARG A 61 -22.52 43.15 17.30
CA ARG A 61 -22.95 42.55 18.57
C ARG A 61 -24.12 41.56 18.43
N SER A 62 -24.68 41.39 17.23
CA SER A 62 -25.75 40.40 16.96
C SER A 62 -25.30 38.99 17.31
N ALA A 63 -26.17 38.24 17.99
CA ALA A 63 -25.94 36.85 18.35
C ALA A 63 -25.85 35.96 17.11
N GLU A 64 -26.62 36.28 16.07
CA GLU A 64 -26.65 35.57 14.79
C GLU A 64 -25.33 35.72 14.04
N VAL A 65 -24.76 36.93 14.02
CA VAL A 65 -23.44 37.17 13.41
C VAL A 65 -22.35 36.43 14.18
N LYS A 66 -22.44 36.37 15.50
CA LYS A 66 -21.53 35.54 16.31
C LYS A 66 -21.66 34.06 15.95
N ALA A 67 -22.87 33.51 15.93
CA ALA A 67 -23.11 32.12 15.59
C ALA A 67 -22.62 31.78 14.16
N ALA A 68 -22.79 32.69 13.21
CA ALA A 68 -22.29 32.52 11.85
C ALA A 68 -20.75 32.45 11.79
N ARG A 69 -20.04 33.30 12.55
CA ARG A 69 -18.57 33.25 12.64
C ARG A 69 -18.07 31.96 13.29
N ASP A 70 -18.72 31.53 14.35
CA ASP A 70 -18.36 30.30 15.07
C ASP A 70 -18.51 29.10 14.12
N ARG A 71 -19.67 28.99 13.46
CA ARG A 71 -19.91 27.91 12.48
C ARG A 71 -18.97 27.97 11.28
N HIS A 72 -18.63 29.16 10.80
CA HIS A 72 -17.64 29.31 9.73
C HIS A 72 -16.25 28.83 10.17
N THR A 73 -15.84 29.17 11.39
CA THR A 73 -14.56 28.74 11.96
C THR A 73 -14.52 27.23 12.14
N ASP A 74 -15.62 26.61 12.58
CA ASP A 74 -15.72 25.15 12.68
C ASP A 74 -15.62 24.47 11.32
N CYS A 75 -16.24 25.01 10.28
CA CYS A 75 -16.07 24.51 8.90
C CYS A 75 -14.61 24.59 8.44
N LEU A 76 -13.91 25.70 8.72
CA LEU A 76 -12.49 25.86 8.37
C LEU A 76 -11.61 24.83 9.08
N ARG A 77 -11.87 24.56 10.36
CA ARG A 77 -11.17 23.50 11.12
C ARG A 77 -11.42 22.12 10.51
N GLY A 78 -12.68 21.77 10.22
CA GLY A 78 -12.99 20.50 9.56
C GLY A 78 -12.30 20.34 8.21
N ALA A 79 -12.16 21.42 7.43
CA ALA A 79 -11.41 21.40 6.19
C ALA A 79 -9.90 21.17 6.40
N ILE A 80 -9.30 21.80 7.43
CA ILE A 80 -7.90 21.54 7.79
C ILE A 80 -7.69 20.09 8.21
N ASP A 81 -8.58 19.53 9.02
CA ASP A 81 -8.48 18.15 9.50
C ASP A 81 -8.58 17.16 8.34
N GLN A 82 -9.47 17.40 7.37
CA GLN A 82 -9.52 16.61 6.14
C GLN A 82 -8.24 16.72 5.33
N LEU A 83 -7.65 17.91 5.24
CA LEU A 83 -6.41 18.11 4.51
C LEU A 83 -5.25 17.33 5.16
N ARG A 84 -5.16 17.34 6.49
CA ARG A 84 -4.14 16.57 7.22
C ARG A 84 -4.37 15.07 7.08
N GLY A 85 -5.61 14.62 7.28
CA GLY A 85 -5.97 13.21 7.18
C GLY A 85 -5.73 12.59 5.81
N PHE A 86 -5.88 13.35 4.72
CA PHE A 86 -5.59 12.85 3.38
C PHE A 86 -4.10 12.54 3.16
N ALA A 87 -3.19 13.39 3.68
CA ALA A 87 -1.76 13.15 3.58
C ALA A 87 -1.36 11.88 4.37
N GLU A 88 -1.86 11.75 5.60
CA GLU A 88 -1.62 10.59 6.46
C GLU A 88 -2.16 9.29 5.83
N ALA A 89 -3.39 9.32 5.31
CA ALA A 89 -4.00 8.17 4.64
C ALA A 89 -3.21 7.76 3.39
N SER A 90 -2.72 8.73 2.62
CA SER A 90 -1.89 8.46 1.44
C SER A 90 -0.55 7.82 1.81
N GLN A 91 0.08 8.26 2.89
CA GLN A 91 1.31 7.65 3.40
C GLN A 91 1.08 6.22 3.90
N ALA A 92 -0.02 5.98 4.62
CA ALA A 92 -0.39 4.64 5.07
C ALA A 92 -0.63 3.69 3.88
N LEU A 93 -1.29 4.18 2.82
CA LEU A 93 -1.50 3.41 1.59
C LEU A 93 -0.19 3.08 0.88
N VAL A 94 0.73 4.04 0.77
CA VAL A 94 2.07 3.82 0.20
C VAL A 94 2.85 2.77 1.01
N ALA A 95 2.82 2.87 2.34
CA ALA A 95 3.48 1.90 3.21
C ALA A 95 2.89 0.48 3.05
N ALA A 96 1.56 0.37 3.01
CA ALA A 96 0.89 -0.90 2.78
C ALA A 96 1.23 -1.49 1.40
N ALA A 97 1.20 -0.68 0.34
CA ALA A 97 1.54 -1.13 -1.00
C ALA A 97 2.99 -1.64 -1.09
N ARG A 98 3.94 -0.91 -0.50
CA ARG A 98 5.35 -1.33 -0.42
C ARG A 98 5.53 -2.64 0.35
N PHE A 99 4.86 -2.77 1.48
CA PHE A 99 4.90 -4.00 2.28
C PHE A 99 4.36 -5.19 1.50
N VAL A 100 3.23 -5.03 0.79
CA VAL A 100 2.68 -6.08 -0.07
C VAL A 100 3.66 -6.45 -1.17
N ALA A 101 4.22 -5.48 -1.90
CA ALA A 101 5.20 -5.72 -2.95
C ALA A 101 6.45 -6.46 -2.45
N GLU A 102 6.93 -6.13 -1.25
CA GLU A 102 8.05 -6.83 -0.60
C GLU A 102 7.70 -8.29 -0.31
N LYS A 103 6.53 -8.57 0.26
CA LYS A 103 6.10 -9.95 0.55
C LYS A 103 5.95 -10.82 -0.70
N TYR A 104 5.50 -10.25 -1.81
CA TYR A 104 5.47 -10.96 -3.08
C TYR A 104 6.87 -11.22 -3.63
N ARG A 105 7.76 -10.22 -3.62
CA ARG A 105 9.17 -10.40 -4.02
C ARG A 105 9.88 -11.49 -3.22
N ASP A 106 9.69 -11.52 -1.91
CA ASP A 106 10.27 -12.56 -1.05
C ASP A 106 9.74 -13.96 -1.41
N SER A 107 8.44 -14.06 -1.69
CA SER A 107 7.78 -15.33 -2.05
C SER A 107 8.22 -15.83 -3.43
N ASP A 108 8.36 -14.93 -4.40
CA ASP A 108 8.85 -15.23 -5.74
C ASP A 108 10.33 -15.64 -5.70
N ALA A 109 11.15 -14.93 -4.93
CA ALA A 109 12.56 -15.27 -4.74
C ALA A 109 12.74 -16.65 -4.08
N PHE A 110 11.94 -16.95 -3.05
CA PHE A 110 11.94 -18.26 -2.41
C PHE A 110 11.51 -19.38 -3.37
N SER A 111 10.45 -19.14 -4.15
CA SER A 111 9.97 -20.10 -5.15
C SER A 111 11.00 -20.34 -6.24
N ALA A 112 11.64 -19.29 -6.75
CA ALA A 112 12.71 -19.39 -7.74
C ALA A 112 13.91 -20.18 -7.22
N ALA A 113 14.35 -19.91 -5.98
CA ALA A 113 15.44 -20.66 -5.34
C ALA A 113 15.10 -22.15 -5.22
N THR A 114 13.86 -22.47 -4.82
CA THR A 114 13.38 -23.86 -4.72
C THR A 114 13.36 -24.56 -6.08
N VAL A 115 12.91 -23.87 -7.15
CA VAL A 115 12.90 -24.40 -8.51
C VAL A 115 14.32 -24.66 -9.01
N ASP A 116 15.26 -23.75 -8.75
CA ASP A 116 16.67 -23.93 -9.11
C ASP A 116 17.30 -25.13 -8.37
N GLU A 117 17.02 -25.30 -7.08
CA GLU A 117 17.45 -26.46 -6.30
C GLU A 117 16.91 -27.77 -6.89
N VAL A 118 15.61 -27.83 -7.18
CA VAL A 118 14.98 -29.01 -7.80
C VAL A 118 15.58 -29.29 -9.18
N ALA A 119 15.83 -28.26 -10.00
CA ALA A 119 16.46 -28.41 -11.30
C ALA A 119 17.91 -28.92 -11.19
N GLN A 120 18.66 -28.47 -10.18
CA GLN A 120 20.02 -28.94 -9.92
C GLN A 120 20.04 -30.42 -9.49
N GLU A 121 19.17 -30.79 -8.55
CA GLU A 121 19.02 -32.18 -8.09
C GLU A 121 18.59 -33.11 -9.23
N LEU A 122 17.63 -32.68 -10.05
CA LEU A 122 17.18 -33.43 -11.22
C LEU A 122 18.34 -33.65 -12.23
N ASN A 123 19.12 -32.61 -12.50
CA ASN A 123 20.30 -32.71 -13.38
C ASN A 123 21.41 -33.59 -12.79
N ALA A 124 21.56 -33.65 -11.46
CA ALA A 124 22.50 -34.56 -10.80
C ALA A 124 22.05 -36.02 -10.90
N ALA A 125 20.75 -36.26 -10.69
CA ALA A 125 20.15 -37.59 -10.84
C ALA A 125 20.28 -38.11 -12.28
N MET A 126 19.98 -37.29 -13.30
CA MET A 126 20.12 -37.67 -14.71
C MET A 126 21.56 -38.06 -15.08
N ARG A 127 22.55 -37.31 -14.60
CA ARG A 127 23.98 -37.64 -14.82
C ARG A 127 24.37 -38.97 -14.19
N THR A 128 23.84 -39.27 -13.01
CA THR A 128 24.08 -40.55 -12.32
C THR A 128 23.48 -41.72 -13.09
N VAL A 129 22.23 -41.59 -13.57
CA VAL A 129 21.57 -42.60 -14.41
C VAL A 129 22.34 -42.84 -15.70
N GLN A 130 22.86 -41.79 -16.32
CA GLN A 130 23.59 -41.88 -17.58
C GLN A 130 24.96 -42.54 -17.41
N LYS A 131 25.64 -42.30 -16.28
CA LYS A 131 26.87 -42.98 -15.90
C LYS A 131 26.63 -44.48 -15.66
N GLN A 132 25.58 -44.83 -14.92
CA GLN A 132 25.20 -46.23 -14.69
C GLN A 132 24.84 -46.97 -15.99
N ARG A 133 24.27 -46.28 -16.98
CA ARG A 133 24.01 -46.84 -18.31
C ARG A 133 25.27 -47.02 -19.17
N GLY A 134 26.28 -46.18 -19.00
CA GLY A 134 27.55 -46.27 -19.70
C GLY A 134 28.48 -47.37 -19.18
N ASP A 135 28.42 -47.66 -17.89
CA ASP A 135 29.24 -48.70 -17.24
C ASP A 135 28.68 -50.13 -17.43
N ALA A 136 27.53 -50.27 -18.08
CA ALA A 136 26.84 -51.55 -18.34
C ALA A 136 27.09 -52.12 -19.76
N VAL A 137 28.05 -51.59 -20.51
CA VAL A 137 28.47 -52.01 -21.86
C VAL A 137 29.96 -52.35 -21.85
#